data_AF-A0A7W1ECM1-F1
#
_entry.id   AF-A0A7W1ECM1-F1
#
_cell.length_a   1.000
_cell.length_b   1.000
_cell.length_c   1.000
_cell.angle_alpha   90.00
_cell.angle_beta   90.00
_cell.angle_gamma   90.00
#
_symmetry.space_group_name_H-M   'P 1'
#
loop_
_entity.id
_entity.type
_entity.pdbx_description
1 polymer ?
#
loop_
_entity_poly.entity_id
_entity_poly.type
_entity_poly.pdbx_seq_one_letter_code
_entity_poly.pdbx_strand_id
1 'polypeptide(L)'
;MSRHPTVVVPNIGPMDHAWDLLGDWQAEFELPETELPVHGRVTFNSWAEAELKLDPIEAAIAGIPASVPLERASEVHLTDAGGGALQWVLHAPSTNWSLQATMWPGSLHLFVHDADDDEEQLYRARATRDRDYYLRKYPLERR
;
A
#
# COMPACT_ATOMS: atom_id res chain seq x y z
N MET A 1 6.54 31.43 6.44
CA MET A 1 6.07 30.06 6.78
C MET A 1 5.59 29.43 5.48
N SER A 2 6.36 28.50 4.93
CA SER A 2 5.89 27.68 3.80
C SER A 2 4.89 26.67 4.39
N ARG A 3 3.65 26.65 3.90
CA ARG A 3 2.68 25.64 4.33
C ARG A 3 3.05 24.34 3.63
N HIS A 4 3.17 23.24 4.38
CA HIS A 4 3.28 21.93 3.76
C HIS A 4 2.05 21.69 2.87
N PRO A 5 2.23 21.13 1.66
CA PRO A 5 1.11 20.80 0.81
C PRO A 5 0.19 19.80 1.51
N THR A 6 -1.11 20.00 1.37
CA THR A 6 -2.14 19.15 1.95
C THR A 6 -2.84 18.36 0.84
N VAL A 7 -3.17 17.11 1.12
CA VAL A 7 -3.96 16.23 0.25
C VAL A 7 -5.28 15.89 0.93
N VAL A 8 -6.34 15.71 0.15
CA VAL A 8 -7.65 15.31 0.70
C VAL A 8 -7.76 13.79 0.67
N VAL A 9 -7.87 13.18 1.84
CA VAL A 9 -8.08 11.74 2.03
C VAL A 9 -9.60 11.48 2.01
N PRO A 10 -10.11 10.51 1.22
CA PRO A 10 -11.52 10.14 1.22
C PRO A 10 -12.03 9.78 2.61
N ASN A 11 -13.23 10.24 2.95
CA ASN A 11 -13.92 9.99 4.23
C ASN A 11 -13.24 10.54 5.50
N ILE A 12 -11.99 10.99 5.40
CA ILE A 12 -11.23 11.54 6.54
C ILE A 12 -11.08 13.07 6.42
N GLY A 13 -10.78 13.59 5.23
CA GLY A 13 -10.57 15.03 4.99
C GLY A 13 -9.10 15.41 4.72
N PRO A 14 -8.74 16.70 4.85
CA PRO A 14 -7.42 17.20 4.48
C PRO A 14 -6.34 16.74 5.47
N MET A 15 -5.23 16.23 4.93
CA MET A 15 -4.05 15.73 5.64
C MET A 15 -2.76 16.23 4.98
N ASP A 16 -1.63 16.11 5.66
CA ASP A 16 -0.30 16.40 5.08
C ASP A 16 0.01 15.49 3.88
N HIS A 17 0.77 15.96 2.88
CA HIS A 17 1.19 15.17 1.72
C HIS A 17 1.89 13.83 2.02
N ALA A 18 2.39 13.61 3.25
CA ALA A 18 2.91 12.32 3.67
C ALA A 18 1.86 11.18 3.64
N TRP A 19 0.57 11.53 3.52
CA TRP A 19 -0.59 10.64 3.37
C TRP A 19 -1.01 10.39 1.91
N ASP A 20 -0.20 10.83 0.96
CA ASP A 20 -0.47 10.68 -0.46
C ASP A 20 -0.32 9.23 -0.92
N LEU A 21 -1.45 8.56 -1.10
CA LEU A 21 -1.53 7.17 -1.55
C LEU A 21 -1.29 7.01 -3.06
N LEU A 22 -1.72 7.98 -3.88
CA LEU A 22 -1.96 7.75 -5.32
C LEU A 22 -0.68 7.60 -6.13
N GLY A 23 -0.67 6.62 -7.04
CA GLY A 23 0.44 6.26 -7.92
C GLY A 23 1.27 5.07 -7.44
N ASP A 24 2.50 4.99 -7.90
CA ASP A 24 3.39 3.84 -7.73
C ASP A 24 4.09 3.79 -6.37
N TRP A 25 4.19 2.60 -5.79
CA TRP A 25 4.99 2.28 -4.61
C TRP A 25 5.83 1.03 -4.87
N GLN A 26 7.12 1.09 -4.59
CA GLN A 26 7.98 -0.10 -4.65
C GLN A 26 7.66 -0.99 -3.47
N ALA A 27 7.45 -2.28 -3.71
CA ALA A 27 7.00 -3.22 -2.70
C ALA A 27 7.93 -4.44 -2.60
N GLU A 28 8.18 -4.86 -1.37
CA GLU A 28 8.89 -6.09 -1.03
C GLU A 28 7.92 -6.99 -0.26
N PHE A 29 7.59 -8.15 -0.80
CA PHE A 29 6.69 -9.13 -0.22
C PHE A 29 7.50 -10.22 0.48
N GLU A 30 7.35 -10.32 1.78
CA GLU A 30 7.94 -11.36 2.59
C GLU A 30 6.94 -12.50 2.75
N LEU A 31 7.33 -13.68 2.26
CA LEU A 31 6.56 -14.91 2.41
C LEU A 31 7.18 -15.76 3.52
N PRO A 32 6.38 -16.42 4.37
CA PRO A 32 6.89 -17.33 5.39
C PRO A 32 7.72 -18.49 4.81
N GLU A 33 7.40 -18.95 3.61
CA GLU A 33 8.03 -20.13 2.99
C GLU A 33 9.35 -19.83 2.27
N THR A 34 9.70 -18.56 2.03
CA THR A 34 10.89 -18.17 1.26
C THR A 34 11.87 -17.33 2.08
N GLU A 35 13.17 -17.54 1.87
CA GLU A 35 14.20 -16.75 2.56
C GLU A 35 14.37 -15.35 1.98
N LEU A 36 13.99 -15.15 0.71
CA LEU A 36 14.10 -13.88 0.00
C LEU A 36 12.71 -13.28 -0.25
N PRO A 37 12.57 -11.94 -0.16
CA PRO A 37 11.34 -11.27 -0.52
C PRO A 37 11.11 -11.32 -2.04
N VAL A 38 9.83 -11.31 -2.43
CA VAL A 38 9.40 -11.10 -3.81
C VAL A 38 9.23 -9.61 -4.04
N HIS A 39 9.97 -9.08 -5.00
CA HIS A 39 9.95 -7.66 -5.35
C HIS A 39 8.81 -7.35 -6.29
N GLY A 40 8.33 -6.12 -6.22
CA GLY A 40 7.28 -5.66 -7.08
C GLY A 40 6.93 -4.20 -6.86
N ARG A 41 5.73 -3.86 -7.30
CA ARG A 41 5.16 -2.53 -7.20
C ARG A 41 3.67 -2.64 -6.96
N VAL A 42 3.15 -1.82 -6.05
CA VAL A 42 1.72 -1.56 -5.94
C VAL A 42 1.41 -0.17 -6.50
N THR A 43 0.44 -0.09 -7.39
CA THR A 43 -0.01 1.17 -8.00
C THR A 43 -1.43 1.45 -7.58
N PHE A 44 -1.65 2.55 -6.87
CA PHE A 44 -2.99 3.02 -6.49
C PHE A 44 -3.52 4.00 -7.53
N ASN A 45 -4.52 3.58 -8.30
CA ASN A 45 -5.21 4.46 -9.25
C ASN A 45 -6.22 5.36 -8.53
N SER A 46 -6.78 4.85 -7.43
CA SER A 46 -7.60 5.60 -6.50
C SER A 46 -7.47 5.00 -5.09
N TRP A 47 -8.20 5.53 -4.12
CA TRP A 47 -8.35 4.85 -2.82
C TRP A 47 -9.24 3.61 -2.91
N ALA A 48 -10.00 3.45 -4.00
CA ALA A 48 -10.88 2.32 -4.22
C ALA A 48 -10.22 1.20 -5.04
N GLU A 49 -9.17 1.51 -5.81
CA GLU A 49 -8.61 0.61 -6.81
C GLU A 49 -7.09 0.67 -6.82
N ALA A 50 -6.47 -0.50 -6.78
CA ALA A 50 -5.04 -0.65 -6.92
C ALA A 50 -4.70 -1.89 -7.77
N GLU A 51 -3.45 -1.96 -8.18
CA GLU A 51 -2.90 -3.11 -8.88
C GLU A 51 -1.55 -3.46 -8.27
N LEU A 52 -1.40 -4.72 -7.89
CA LEU A 52 -0.12 -5.29 -7.47
C LEU A 52 0.54 -5.98 -8.66
N LYS A 53 1.80 -5.62 -8.94
CA LYS A 53 2.65 -6.24 -9.95
C LYS A 53 3.95 -6.70 -9.32
N LEU A 54 4.17 -8.01 -9.29
CA LEU A 54 5.38 -8.64 -8.77
C LEU A 54 6.33 -8.98 -9.92
N ASP A 55 7.62 -9.16 -9.60
CA ASP A 55 8.56 -9.73 -10.56
C ASP A 55 8.06 -11.12 -10.99
N PRO A 56 7.90 -11.37 -12.30
CA PRO A 56 7.26 -12.59 -12.77
C PRO A 56 8.08 -13.85 -12.49
N ILE A 57 9.41 -13.74 -12.37
CA ILE A 57 10.28 -14.88 -12.08
C ILE A 57 10.19 -15.21 -10.60
N GLU A 58 10.34 -14.21 -9.73
CA GLU A 58 10.24 -14.38 -8.28
C GLU A 58 8.84 -14.86 -7.85
N ALA A 59 7.78 -14.28 -8.43
CA ALA A 59 6.40 -14.70 -8.18
C ALA A 59 6.16 -16.16 -8.61
N ALA A 60 6.68 -16.58 -9.77
CA ALA A 60 6.56 -17.96 -10.23
C ALA A 60 7.32 -18.95 -9.32
N ILE A 61 8.49 -18.58 -8.81
CA ILE A 61 9.25 -19.38 -7.84
C ILE A 61 8.48 -19.51 -6.52
N ALA A 62 7.89 -18.40 -6.06
CA ALA A 62 7.09 -18.34 -4.86
C ALA A 62 5.68 -18.97 -5.01
N GLY A 63 5.28 -19.36 -6.22
CA GLY A 63 3.98 -19.98 -6.48
C GLY A 63 2.79 -19.02 -6.39
N ILE A 64 3.02 -17.71 -6.54
CA ILE A 64 1.99 -16.67 -6.45
C ILE A 64 1.81 -15.94 -7.79
N PRO A 65 0.64 -15.34 -8.06
CA PRO A 65 0.41 -14.61 -9.30
C PRO A 65 1.24 -13.32 -9.37
N ALA A 66 1.81 -13.06 -10.55
CA ALA A 66 2.62 -11.87 -10.80
C ALA A 66 1.81 -10.57 -10.92
N SER A 67 0.49 -10.67 -11.11
CA SER A 67 -0.39 -9.50 -11.24
C SER A 67 -1.71 -9.76 -10.51
N VAL A 68 -2.07 -8.85 -9.61
CA VAL A 68 -3.25 -8.98 -8.77
C VAL A 68 -4.00 -7.64 -8.75
N PRO A 69 -5.19 -7.55 -9.36
CA PRO A 69 -6.06 -6.39 -9.20
C PRO A 69 -6.61 -6.35 -7.77
N LEU A 70 -6.78 -5.14 -7.22
CA LEU A 70 -7.20 -4.91 -5.85
C LEU A 70 -8.35 -3.89 -5.80
N GLU A 71 -9.41 -4.22 -5.07
CA GLU A 71 -10.60 -3.38 -4.90
C GLU A 71 -10.87 -3.12 -3.42
N ARG A 72 -11.17 -1.87 -3.05
CA ARG A 72 -11.44 -1.53 -1.65
C ARG A 72 -12.72 -2.20 -1.15
N ALA A 73 -12.59 -2.97 -0.07
CA ALA A 73 -13.66 -3.70 0.58
C ALA A 73 -14.17 -3.04 1.87
N SER A 74 -13.42 -2.09 2.45
CA SER A 74 -13.82 -1.37 3.67
C SER A 74 -13.78 0.14 3.51
N GLU A 75 -14.39 0.88 4.44
CA GLU A 75 -14.09 2.29 4.61
C GLU A 75 -12.63 2.52 5.04
N VAL A 76 -12.15 3.75 4.81
CA VAL A 76 -10.82 4.21 5.27
C VAL A 76 -11.01 4.84 6.64
N HIS A 77 -10.27 4.35 7.62
CA HIS A 77 -10.37 4.81 9.00
C HIS A 77 -9.03 5.31 9.52
N LEU A 78 -9.09 6.33 10.36
CA LEU A 78 -7.95 6.80 11.14
C LEU A 78 -7.89 6.00 12.44
N THR A 79 -6.75 5.35 12.68
CA THR A 79 -6.48 4.59 13.90
C THR A 79 -5.91 5.48 15.00
N ASP A 80 -5.91 5.00 16.24
CA ASP A 80 -5.26 5.65 17.39
C ASP A 80 -3.78 5.24 17.56
N ALA A 81 -3.27 4.35 16.70
CA ALA A 81 -1.91 3.84 16.78
C ALA A 81 -0.87 4.90 16.37
N GLY A 82 0.09 5.17 17.28
CA GLY A 82 1.45 5.62 16.96
C GLY A 82 1.60 6.81 16.01
N GLY A 83 0.66 7.78 16.04
CA GLY A 83 0.67 8.95 15.13
C GLY A 83 -0.51 9.01 14.16
N GLY A 84 -1.48 8.10 14.27
CA GLY A 84 -2.75 8.16 13.55
C GLY A 84 -2.70 7.46 12.19
N ALA A 85 -2.35 6.18 12.15
CA ALA A 85 -2.28 5.41 10.89
C ALA A 85 -3.65 5.41 10.17
N LEU A 86 -3.65 5.43 8.84
CA LEU A 86 -4.85 5.13 8.05
C LEU A 86 -4.90 3.63 7.77
N GLN A 87 -6.06 3.03 7.94
CA GLN A 87 -6.28 1.61 7.70
C GLN A 87 -7.53 1.37 6.86
N TRP A 88 -7.42 0.45 5.90
CA TRP A 88 -8.53 -0.06 5.10
C TRP A 88 -8.20 -1.45 4.55
N VAL A 89 -9.20 -2.12 3.99
CA VAL A 89 -9.07 -3.45 3.40
C VAL A 89 -9.26 -3.35 1.89
N LEU A 90 -8.40 -4.05 1.15
CA LEU A 90 -8.54 -4.33 -0.28
C LEU A 90 -8.82 -5.82 -0.46
N HIS A 91 -9.63 -6.18 -1.44
CA HIS A 91 -9.91 -7.54 -1.83
C HIS A 91 -9.31 -7.82 -3.22
N ALA A 92 -8.71 -8.99 -3.37
CA ALA A 92 -8.15 -9.47 -4.62
C ALA A 92 -9.06 -10.53 -5.25
N PRO A 93 -9.96 -10.15 -6.18
CA PRO A 93 -10.97 -11.07 -6.72
C PRO A 93 -10.37 -12.25 -7.49
N SER A 94 -9.11 -12.17 -7.92
CA SER A 94 -8.43 -13.24 -8.65
C SER A 94 -7.80 -14.32 -7.77
N THR A 95 -7.61 -14.07 -6.47
CA THR A 95 -6.78 -14.92 -5.59
C THR A 95 -7.41 -15.24 -4.24
N ASN A 96 -8.63 -14.77 -3.98
CA ASN A 96 -9.27 -14.88 -2.67
C ASN A 96 -8.43 -14.26 -1.54
N TRP A 97 -7.68 -13.20 -1.84
CA TRP A 97 -6.88 -12.52 -0.81
C TRP A 97 -7.64 -11.32 -0.25
N SER A 98 -7.49 -11.12 1.05
CA SER A 98 -7.82 -9.88 1.75
C SER A 98 -6.52 -9.19 2.13
N LEU A 99 -6.36 -7.92 1.75
CA LEU A 99 -5.18 -7.13 2.02
C LEU A 99 -5.53 -5.99 2.97
N GLN A 100 -5.10 -6.08 4.22
CA GLN A 100 -5.16 -4.97 5.14
C GLN A 100 -4.03 -3.98 4.79
N ALA A 101 -4.42 -2.82 4.27
CA ALA A 101 -3.52 -1.72 4.03
C ALA A 101 -3.43 -0.83 5.26
N THR A 102 -2.21 -0.65 5.78
CA THR A 102 -1.91 0.25 6.88
C THR A 102 -0.89 1.29 6.41
N MET A 103 -1.33 2.54 6.34
CA MET A 103 -0.49 3.66 5.94
C MET A 103 -0.10 4.47 7.17
N TRP A 104 1.19 4.72 7.29
CA TRP A 104 1.76 5.79 8.13
C TRP A 104 2.28 6.90 7.22
N PRO A 105 2.57 8.10 7.75
CA PRO A 105 3.25 9.14 7.00
C PRO A 105 4.53 8.60 6.33
N GLY A 106 4.51 8.51 4.99
CA GLY A 106 5.65 8.04 4.18
C GLY A 106 5.89 6.52 4.15
N SER A 107 5.06 5.68 4.77
CA SER A 107 5.20 4.22 4.75
C SER A 107 3.85 3.54 4.52
N LEU A 108 3.81 2.53 3.65
CA LEU A 108 2.63 1.72 3.42
C LEU A 108 2.97 0.26 3.69
N HIS A 109 2.14 -0.41 4.46
CA HIS A 109 2.26 -1.82 4.75
C HIS A 109 0.99 -2.53 4.28
N LEU A 110 1.14 -3.68 3.66
CA LEU A 110 0.04 -4.53 3.23
C LEU A 110 0.18 -5.88 3.92
N PHE A 111 -0.82 -6.29 4.67
CA PHE A 111 -0.89 -7.62 5.27
C PHE A 111 -1.87 -8.44 4.46
N VAL A 112 -1.41 -9.54 3.88
CA VAL A 112 -2.21 -10.40 3.01
C VAL A 112 -2.71 -11.57 3.84
N HIS A 113 -4.02 -11.76 3.83
CA HIS A 113 -4.74 -12.82 4.52
C HIS A 113 -5.54 -13.63 3.50
N ASP A 114 -5.91 -14.85 3.87
CA ASP A 114 -7.00 -15.53 3.17
C ASP A 114 -8.31 -14.74 3.39
N ALA A 115 -9.12 -14.56 2.35
CA ALA A 115 -10.38 -13.83 2.47
C ALA A 115 -11.44 -14.60 3.27
N ASP A 116 -11.31 -15.93 3.38
CA ASP A 116 -12.22 -16.79 4.15
C ASP A 116 -11.76 -17.04 5.59
N ASP A 117 -10.48 -16.75 5.91
CA ASP A 117 -9.88 -16.85 7.25
C ASP A 117 -8.93 -15.67 7.52
N ASP A 118 -9.44 -14.64 8.20
CA ASP A 118 -8.70 -13.42 8.49
C ASP A 118 -7.64 -13.58 9.60
N GLU A 119 -7.67 -14.69 10.35
CA GLU A 119 -6.62 -15.03 11.33
C GLU A 119 -5.37 -15.59 10.64
N GLU A 120 -5.51 -16.18 9.44
CA GLU A 120 -4.40 -16.72 8.66
C GLU A 120 -3.71 -15.62 7.81
N GLN A 121 -2.68 -15.00 8.37
CA GLN A 121 -1.82 -14.10 7.59
C GLN A 121 -0.90 -14.91 6.68
N LEU A 122 -1.13 -14.80 5.38
CA LEU A 122 -0.33 -15.44 4.34
C LEU A 122 1.00 -14.71 4.14
N TYR A 123 0.95 -13.40 3.88
CA TYR A 123 2.14 -12.62 3.48
C TYR A 123 2.14 -11.23 4.10
N ARG A 124 3.30 -10.58 4.10
CA ARG A 124 3.39 -9.15 4.41
C ARG A 124 4.19 -8.42 3.35
N ALA A 125 3.74 -7.25 2.97
CA ALA A 125 4.46 -6.39 2.05
C ALA A 125 4.78 -5.05 2.70
N ARG A 126 6.00 -4.60 2.47
CA ARG A 126 6.39 -3.23 2.75
C ARG A 126 6.46 -2.46 1.44
N ALA A 127 5.65 -1.42 1.33
CA ALA A 127 5.60 -0.52 0.19
C ALA A 127 6.22 0.83 0.56
N THR A 128 7.14 1.31 -0.26
CA THR A 128 7.87 2.56 -0.04
C THR A 128 7.90 3.45 -1.28
N ARG A 129 8.06 4.75 -1.02
CA ARG A 129 8.39 5.76 -2.02
C ARG A 129 9.66 6.45 -1.60
N ASP A 130 10.55 6.66 -2.55
CA ASP A 130 11.79 7.37 -2.28
C ASP A 130 11.54 8.87 -2.06
N ARG A 131 12.57 9.54 -1.53
CA ARG A 131 12.54 10.99 -1.31
C ARG A 131 12.38 11.76 -2.62
N ASP A 132 12.92 11.25 -3.72
CA ASP A 132 12.90 11.92 -5.02
C ASP A 132 11.48 12.00 -5.61
N TYR A 133 10.63 11.00 -5.36
CA TYR A 133 9.21 11.04 -5.64
C TYR A 133 8.56 12.27 -5.01
N TYR A 134 8.72 12.43 -3.69
CA TYR A 134 8.08 13.53 -2.96
C TYR A 134 8.64 14.89 -3.36
N LEU A 135 9.95 15.00 -3.62
CA LEU A 135 10.56 16.24 -4.11
C LEU A 135 10.06 16.65 -5.49
N ARG A 136 9.78 15.69 -6.39
CA ARG A 136 9.23 15.97 -7.72
C ARG A 136 7.74 16.31 -7.67
N LYS A 137 6.96 15.57 -6.89
CA LYS A 137 5.50 15.74 -6.82
C LYS A 137 5.09 16.97 -6.00
N TYR A 138 5.86 17.28 -4.96
CA TYR A 138 5.65 18.40 -4.06
C TYR A 138 6.93 19.23 -3.96
N PRO A 139 7.31 19.96 -5.03
CA PRO A 139 8.51 20.78 -5.00
C PRO A 139 8.36 21.83 -3.91
N LEU A 140 9.32 21.86 -2.97
CA LEU A 140 9.41 22.93 -1.99
C LEU A 140 9.64 24.22 -2.76
N GLU A 141 8.69 25.17 -2.71
CA GLU A 141 8.88 26.50 -3.29
C GLU A 141 10.18 27.08 -2.73
N ARG A 142 11.19 27.22 -3.60
CA ARG A 142 12.41 27.97 -3.27
C ARG A 142 12.00 29.43 -3.17
N ARG A 143 11.94 29.95 -1.94
CA ARG A 143 11.95 31.39 -1.69
C ARG A 143 13.31 31.97 -2.04
#